data_AF-A0A2S2PZB8-F1
#
_entry.id   AF-A0A2S2PZB8-F1
#
_cell.length_a   1.000
_cell.length_b   1.000
_cell.length_c   1.000
_cell.angle_alpha   90.00
_cell.angle_beta   90.00
_cell.angle_gamma   90.00
#
_symmetry.space_group_name_H-M   'P 1'
#
loop_
_entity.id
_entity.type
_entity.pdbx_description
1 polymer ?
#
loop_
_entity_poly.entity_id
_entity_poly.type
_entity_poly.pdbx_seq_one_letter_code
_entity_poly.pdbx_strand_id
1 'polypeptide(L)'
;MSMEWKKKQKILGKYDVDKLKNKETVRTYQETVANILGRREGFDKEQIEESWKVIKTSITKSAEKVIQLTQRKKTKKWFNDNCKKAIRERNEVRIKAIHTPTPENIRDFENKRRKVNTLIIKEKRIEEKERLEDIENL
;
A
#
# COMPACT_ATOMS: atom_id res chain seq x y z
N MET A 1 18.39 7.15 14.46
CA MET A 1 17.21 7.45 13.61
C MET A 1 15.99 7.59 14.51
N SER A 2 15.39 8.79 14.60
CA SER A 2 14.37 9.15 15.58
C SER A 2 13.09 8.29 15.46
N MET A 3 12.64 7.72 16.59
CA MET A 3 11.41 6.91 16.70
C MET A 3 10.14 7.71 16.42
N GLU A 4 10.22 9.05 16.46
CA GLU A 4 9.07 9.94 16.23
C GLU A 4 8.59 9.93 14.78
N TRP A 5 9.48 9.69 13.82
CA TRP A 5 9.10 9.58 12.40
C TRP A 5 8.23 8.34 12.11
N LYS A 6 8.40 7.25 12.88
CA LYS A 6 7.55 6.05 12.75
C LYS A 6 6.13 6.30 13.28
N LYS A 7 5.96 7.11 14.34
CA LYS A 7 4.65 7.39 14.96
C LYS A 7 3.72 8.25 14.09
N LYS A 8 4.25 9.11 13.21
CA LYS A 8 3.45 10.00 12.35
C LYS A 8 2.83 9.33 11.12
N GLN A 9 3.19 8.10 10.78
CA GLN A 9 2.42 7.30 9.82
C GLN A 9 1.32 6.55 10.55
N LYS A 10 0.23 7.24 10.90
CA LYS A 10 -1.03 6.56 11.18
C LYS A 10 -1.42 5.85 9.89
N ILE A 11 -1.09 4.57 9.80
CA ILE A 11 -1.42 3.73 8.65
C ILE A 11 -2.94 3.77 8.56
N LEU A 12 -3.49 4.55 7.61
CA LEU A 12 -4.86 4.33 7.17
C LEU A 12 -4.86 2.94 6.53
N GLY A 13 -5.10 1.93 7.36
CA GLY A 13 -5.27 0.56 6.90
C GLY A 13 -6.46 0.52 5.95
N LYS A 14 -6.28 -0.13 4.80
CA LYS A 14 -7.40 -0.48 3.92
C LYS A 14 -7.81 -1.90 4.29
N TYR A 15 -9.09 -2.24 4.26
CA TYR A 15 -9.46 -3.65 4.36
C TYR A 15 -8.87 -4.45 3.20
N ASP A 16 -8.37 -5.65 3.49
CA ASP A 16 -7.76 -6.54 2.50
C ASP A 16 -8.83 -7.24 1.65
N VAL A 17 -9.42 -6.50 0.72
CA VAL A 17 -10.46 -7.02 -0.19
C VAL A 17 -9.97 -8.15 -1.09
N ASP A 18 -8.66 -8.32 -1.27
CA ASP A 18 -8.12 -9.44 -2.04
C ASP A 18 -8.42 -10.78 -1.37
N LYS A 19 -8.56 -10.82 -0.04
CA LYS A 19 -8.98 -12.03 0.69
C LYS A 19 -10.39 -12.49 0.33
N LEU A 20 -11.24 -11.59 -0.17
CA LEU A 20 -12.59 -11.92 -0.65
C LEU A 20 -12.59 -12.58 -2.04
N LYS A 21 -11.43 -12.71 -2.70
CA LYS A 21 -11.32 -13.54 -3.92
C LYS A 21 -11.45 -15.02 -3.60
N ASN A 22 -11.16 -15.43 -2.37
CA ASN A 22 -11.40 -16.80 -1.91
C ASN A 22 -12.87 -16.97 -1.49
N LYS A 23 -13.54 -17.95 -2.10
CA LYS A 23 -14.95 -18.29 -1.85
C LYS A 23 -15.22 -18.67 -0.39
N GLU A 24 -14.26 -19.30 0.28
CA GLU A 24 -14.39 -19.69 1.70
C GLU A 24 -14.42 -18.45 2.60
N THR A 25 -13.50 -17.52 2.39
CA THR A 25 -13.45 -16.25 3.13
C THR A 25 -14.73 -15.43 2.95
N VAL A 26 -15.31 -15.45 1.75
CA VAL A 26 -16.60 -14.77 1.48
C VAL A 26 -17.72 -15.39 2.31
N ARG A 27 -17.81 -16.73 2.36
CA ARG A 27 -18.80 -17.41 3.20
C ARG A 27 -18.63 -17.07 4.67
N THR A 28 -17.42 -17.19 5.19
CA THR A 28 -17.13 -16.82 6.60
C THR A 28 -17.49 -15.37 6.87
N TYR A 29 -17.20 -14.45 5.95
CA TYR A 29 -17.57 -13.04 6.10
C TYR A 29 -19.09 -12.85 6.16
N GLN A 30 -19.83 -13.44 5.21
CA GLN A 30 -21.30 -13.36 5.17
C GLN A 30 -21.94 -13.95 6.43
N GLU A 31 -21.46 -15.11 6.89
CA GLU A 31 -21.92 -15.73 8.14
C GLU A 31 -21.63 -14.83 9.34
N THR A 32 -20.46 -14.22 9.40
CA THR A 32 -20.10 -13.29 10.48
C THR A 32 -21.00 -12.06 10.47
N VAL A 33 -21.29 -11.49 9.29
CA VAL A 33 -22.20 -10.36 9.14
C VAL A 33 -23.61 -10.75 9.59
N ALA A 34 -24.14 -11.87 9.12
CA ALA A 34 -25.46 -12.36 9.49
C ALA A 34 -25.59 -12.62 11.00
N ASN A 35 -24.56 -13.20 11.62
CA ASN A 35 -24.53 -13.45 13.06
C ASN A 35 -24.52 -12.16 13.88
N ILE A 36 -23.78 -11.12 13.44
CA ILE A 36 -23.71 -9.84 14.18
C ILE A 36 -24.98 -9.00 13.97
N LEU A 37 -25.57 -9.03 12.77
CA LEU A 37 -26.84 -8.35 12.50
C LEU A 37 -28.00 -8.99 13.29
N GLY A 38 -27.98 -10.31 13.48
CA GLY A 38 -29.04 -11.07 14.12
C GLY A 38 -30.33 -11.10 13.28
N ARG A 39 -31.31 -11.91 13.69
CA ARG A 39 -32.68 -11.80 13.17
C ARG A 39 -33.36 -10.63 13.88
N ARG A 40 -33.48 -9.48 13.20
CA ARG A 40 -34.34 -8.39 13.66
C ARG A 40 -35.67 -8.47 12.94
N GLU A 41 -36.73 -8.69 13.69
CA GLU A 41 -38.11 -8.51 13.24
C GLU A 41 -38.56 -7.11 13.68
N GLY A 42 -39.06 -6.31 12.73
CA GLY A 42 -39.60 -4.97 12.97
C GLY A 42 -38.57 -3.86 12.92
N PHE A 43 -38.48 -3.18 11.77
CA PHE A 43 -37.87 -1.86 11.68
C PHE A 43 -38.95 -0.81 11.91
N ASP A 44 -38.97 -0.23 13.11
CA ASP A 44 -39.82 0.93 13.36
C ASP A 44 -39.19 2.18 12.73
N LYS A 45 -40.00 3.06 12.13
CA LYS A 45 -39.49 4.23 11.37
C LYS A 45 -38.69 5.19 12.25
N GLU A 46 -38.92 5.19 13.56
CA GLU A 46 -38.21 6.00 14.55
C GLU A 46 -36.79 5.48 14.85
N GLN A 47 -36.45 4.27 14.39
CA GLN A 47 -35.18 3.59 14.70
C GLN A 47 -34.23 3.48 13.48
N ILE A 48 -34.48 4.20 12.39
CA ILE A 48 -33.70 4.11 11.15
C ILE A 48 -32.21 4.42 11.39
N GLU A 49 -31.90 5.45 12.18
CA GLU A 49 -30.51 5.84 12.45
C GLU A 49 -29.78 4.76 13.27
N GLU A 50 -30.42 4.23 14.31
CA GLU A 50 -29.85 3.17 15.13
C GLU A 50 -29.67 1.88 14.32
N SER A 51 -30.60 1.61 13.41
CA SER A 51 -30.53 0.51 12.45
C SER A 51 -29.34 0.65 11.51
N TRP A 52 -29.11 1.84 10.96
CA TRP A 52 -27.95 2.13 10.13
C TRP A 52 -26.63 1.96 10.90
N LYS A 53 -26.59 2.41 12.15
CA LYS A 53 -25.43 2.24 13.03
C LYS A 53 -25.14 0.76 13.27
N VAL A 54 -26.17 -0.06 13.47
CA VAL A 54 -26.02 -1.51 13.63
C VAL A 54 -25.50 -2.16 12.35
N ILE A 55 -26.07 -1.83 11.18
CA ILE A 55 -25.61 -2.36 9.89
C ILE A 55 -24.14 -2.01 9.69
N LYS A 56 -23.80 -0.73 9.88
CA LYS A 56 -22.43 -0.22 9.73
C LYS A 56 -21.46 -0.95 10.66
N THR A 57 -21.80 -1.07 11.95
CA THR A 57 -20.94 -1.75 12.93
C THR A 57 -20.81 -3.24 12.65
N SER A 58 -21.85 -3.89 12.16
CA SER A 58 -21.83 -5.31 11.78
C SER A 58 -20.89 -5.55 10.61
N ILE A 59 -20.96 -4.70 9.58
CA ILE A 59 -20.07 -4.72 8.42
C ILE A 59 -18.63 -4.47 8.85
N THR A 60 -18.37 -3.41 9.63
CA THR A 60 -16.99 -3.07 10.03
C THR A 60 -16.37 -4.11 10.94
N LYS A 61 -17.10 -4.63 11.94
CA LYS A 61 -16.60 -5.68 12.84
C LYS A 61 -16.31 -7.00 12.10
N SER A 62 -17.20 -7.37 11.17
CA SER A 62 -16.97 -8.55 10.33
C SER A 62 -15.74 -8.36 9.44
N ALA A 63 -15.55 -7.15 8.93
CA ALA A 63 -14.41 -6.82 8.08
C ALA A 63 -13.10 -6.85 8.87
N GLU A 64 -13.09 -6.31 10.08
CA GLU A 64 -11.95 -6.41 10.99
C GLU A 64 -11.60 -7.86 11.34
N LYS A 65 -12.61 -8.71 11.56
CA LYS A 65 -12.40 -10.11 11.94
C LYS A 65 -11.89 -10.98 10.79
N VAL A 66 -12.46 -10.85 9.59
CA VAL A 66 -12.23 -11.79 8.49
C VAL A 66 -11.18 -11.29 7.51
N ILE A 67 -11.33 -10.07 7.01
CA ILE A 67 -10.43 -9.54 5.98
C ILE A 67 -9.28 -8.72 6.58
N GLN A 68 -9.48 -8.16 7.78
CA GLN A 68 -8.50 -7.36 8.53
C GLN A 68 -8.00 -6.13 7.74
N LEU A 69 -7.34 -5.23 8.45
CA LEU A 69 -6.69 -4.09 7.83
C LEU A 69 -5.34 -4.52 7.25
N THR A 70 -5.15 -4.28 5.96
CA THR A 70 -3.84 -4.35 5.32
C THR A 70 -3.22 -2.96 5.27
N GLN A 71 -1.89 -2.91 5.34
CA GLN A 71 -1.18 -1.67 5.08
C GLN A 71 -1.48 -1.27 3.63
N ARG A 72 -1.93 -0.02 3.44
CA ARG A 72 -2.10 0.53 2.09
C ARG A 72 -0.75 0.42 1.39
N LYS A 73 -0.62 -0.53 0.46
CA LYS A 73 0.59 -0.68 -0.34
C LYS A 73 0.83 0.64 -1.03
N LYS A 74 1.91 1.33 -0.67
CA LYS A 74 2.41 2.49 -1.41
C LYS A 74 3.08 1.95 -2.68
N THR A 75 2.34 1.29 -3.55
CA THR A 75 2.81 0.92 -4.88
C THR A 75 2.85 2.19 -5.70
N LYS A 76 3.98 2.88 -5.64
CA LYS A 76 4.36 3.82 -6.68
C LYS A 76 4.58 2.96 -7.93
N LYS A 77 3.62 2.95 -8.87
CA LYS A 77 3.72 2.11 -10.07
C LYS A 77 5.02 2.34 -10.83
N TRP A 78 5.43 3.61 -10.91
CA TRP A 78 6.72 4.01 -11.47
C TRP A 78 7.96 3.41 -10.79
N PHE A 79 7.88 2.96 -9.53
CA PHE A 79 9.01 2.37 -8.81
C PHE A 79 9.11 0.87 -9.12
N ASN A 80 9.53 0.59 -10.35
CA ASN A 80 9.64 -0.74 -10.93
C ASN A 80 10.94 -1.49 -10.53
N ASP A 81 11.10 -2.70 -11.05
CA ASP A 81 12.25 -3.55 -10.73
C ASP A 81 13.58 -2.99 -11.25
N ASN A 82 13.55 -2.19 -12.32
CA ASN A 82 14.72 -1.46 -12.80
C ASN A 82 15.21 -0.45 -11.76
N CYS A 83 14.30 0.33 -11.16
CA CYS A 83 14.63 1.23 -10.06
C CYS A 83 15.25 0.48 -8.86
N LYS A 84 14.68 -0.69 -8.49
CA LYS A 84 15.20 -1.52 -7.39
C LYS A 84 16.59 -2.06 -7.70
N LYS A 85 16.81 -2.58 -8.91
CA LYS A 85 18.11 -3.08 -9.37
C LYS A 85 19.17 -1.97 -9.34
N ALA A 86 18.85 -0.81 -9.90
CA ALA A 86 19.75 0.34 -9.93
C ALA A 86 20.16 0.79 -8.51
N ILE A 87 19.22 0.82 -7.57
CA ILE A 87 19.50 1.14 -6.15
C ILE A 87 20.40 0.10 -5.50
N ARG A 88 20.18 -1.20 -5.75
CA ARG A 88 21.03 -2.29 -5.22
C ARG A 88 22.46 -2.13 -5.69
N GLU A 89 22.67 -1.96 -6.99
CA GLU A 89 24.01 -1.78 -7.58
C GLU A 89 24.70 -0.52 -7.01
N ARG A 90 23.98 0.59 -6.84
CA ARG A 90 24.53 1.79 -6.18
C ARG A 90 24.91 1.50 -4.73
N ASN A 91 24.15 0.68 -4.02
CA ASN A 91 24.45 0.34 -2.64
C ASN A 91 25.72 -0.52 -2.53
N GLU A 92 25.92 -1.46 -3.46
CA GLU A 92 27.16 -2.25 -3.55
C GLU A 92 28.38 -1.36 -3.75
N VAL A 93 28.30 -0.39 -4.68
CA VAL A 93 29.38 0.59 -4.91
C VAL A 93 29.57 1.50 -3.68
N ARG A 94 28.47 1.90 -3.02
CA ARG A 94 28.54 2.68 -1.78
C ARG A 94 29.28 1.93 -0.68
N ILE A 95 28.98 0.65 -0.49
CA ILE A 95 29.64 -0.21 0.49
C ILE A 95 31.15 -0.26 0.19
N LYS A 96 31.54 -0.45 -1.08
CA LYS A 96 32.95 -0.41 -1.51
C LYS A 96 33.61 0.93 -1.20
N ALA A 97 32.95 2.05 -1.49
CA ALA A 97 33.48 3.38 -1.22
C ALA A 97 33.62 3.68 0.29
N ILE A 98 32.77 3.10 1.14
CA ILE A 98 32.85 3.24 2.61
C ILE A 98 33.99 2.39 3.18
N HIS A 99 34.10 1.13 2.77
CA HIS A 99 35.11 0.22 3.31
C HIS A 99 36.51 0.47 2.74
N THR A 100 36.60 0.94 1.49
CA THR A 100 37.86 1.20 0.81
C THR A 100 37.77 2.55 0.08
N PRO A 101 37.96 3.67 0.80
CA PRO A 101 37.76 5.01 0.27
C PRO A 101 38.94 5.46 -0.60
N THR A 102 39.11 4.85 -1.76
CA THR A 102 40.02 5.34 -2.81
C THR A 102 39.33 6.44 -3.63
N PRO A 103 40.09 7.37 -4.23
CA PRO A 103 39.54 8.37 -5.15
C PRO A 103 38.70 7.75 -6.28
N GLU A 104 39.12 6.59 -6.79
CA GLU A 104 38.42 5.83 -7.82
C GLU A 104 37.06 5.32 -7.33
N ASN A 105 37.02 4.71 -6.13
CA ASN A 105 35.79 4.16 -5.56
C ASN A 105 34.79 5.26 -5.20
N ILE A 106 35.27 6.41 -4.70
CA ILE A 106 34.44 7.59 -4.44
C ILE A 106 33.87 8.14 -5.75
N ARG A 107 34.70 8.27 -6.80
CA ARG A 107 34.28 8.71 -8.13
C ARG A 107 33.26 7.76 -8.75
N ASP A 108 33.48 6.44 -8.63
CA ASP A 108 32.55 5.44 -9.13
C ASP A 108 31.20 5.50 -8.40
N PHE A 109 31.21 5.66 -7.08
CA PHE A 109 29.98 5.86 -6.30
C PHE A 109 29.21 7.10 -6.75
N GLU A 110 29.88 8.25 -6.93
CA GLU A 110 29.23 9.48 -7.37
C GLU A 110 28.66 9.35 -8.80
N ASN A 111 29.40 8.71 -9.71
CA ASN A 111 28.92 8.42 -11.06
C ASN A 111 27.69 7.50 -11.04
N LYS A 112 27.73 6.42 -10.25
CA LYS A 112 26.61 5.48 -10.11
C LYS A 112 25.41 6.17 -9.47
N ARG A 113 25.62 6.99 -8.43
CA ARG A 113 24.58 7.79 -7.77
C ARG A 113 23.85 8.70 -8.75
N ARG A 114 24.57 9.43 -9.61
CA ARG A 114 23.97 10.28 -10.67
C ARG A 114 23.15 9.45 -11.66
N LYS A 115 23.71 8.34 -12.17
CA LYS A 115 23.02 7.44 -13.11
C LYS A 115 21.71 6.90 -12.53
N VAL A 116 21.72 6.44 -11.28
CA VAL A 116 20.50 5.94 -10.60
C VAL A 116 19.46 7.04 -10.44
N ASN A 117 19.88 8.27 -10.09
CA ASN A 117 18.95 9.38 -9.94
C ASN A 117 18.27 9.72 -11.27
N THR A 118 19.04 9.80 -12.35
CA THR A 118 18.50 10.03 -13.70
C THR A 118 17.53 8.93 -14.12
N LEU A 119 17.86 7.66 -13.87
CA LEU A 119 16.98 6.52 -14.15
C LEU A 119 15.65 6.65 -13.40
N ILE A 120 15.70 6.88 -12.08
CA ILE A 120 14.50 7.01 -11.25
C ILE A 120 13.58 8.14 -11.74
N ILE A 121 14.16 9.29 -12.10
CA ILE A 121 13.39 10.42 -12.64
C ILE A 121 12.77 10.06 -13.99
N LYS A 122 13.51 9.37 -14.86
CA LYS A 122 13.03 8.93 -16.18
C LYS A 122 11.85 7.97 -16.04
N GLU A 123 11.99 6.90 -15.26
CA GLU A 123 10.93 5.90 -15.02
C GLU A 123 9.67 6.56 -14.43
N LYS A 124 9.86 7.50 -13.51
CA LYS A 124 8.75 8.30 -12.96
C LYS A 124 8.00 9.08 -14.04
N ARG A 125 8.72 9.77 -14.93
CA ARG A 125 8.12 10.56 -16.01
C ARG A 125 7.39 9.69 -17.04
N ILE A 126 7.92 8.51 -17.35
CA ILE A 126 7.30 7.58 -18.31
C ILE A 126 5.94 7.14 -17.79
N GLU A 127 5.86 6.63 -16.56
CA GLU A 127 4.58 6.22 -15.97
C GLU A 127 3.59 7.39 -15.83
N GLU A 128 4.09 8.58 -15.45
CA GLU A 128 3.23 9.77 -15.37
C GLU A 128 2.66 10.15 -16.75
N LYS A 129 3.45 9.99 -17.82
CA LYS A 129 3.02 10.23 -19.20
C LYS A 129 2.01 9.18 -19.67
N GLU A 130 2.29 7.90 -19.46
CA GLU A 130 1.37 6.79 -19.76
C GLU A 130 0.03 6.99 -19.06
N ARG A 131 0.04 7.39 -17.78
CA ARG A 131 -1.19 7.67 -17.04
C ARG A 131 -1.97 8.87 -17.61
N LEU A 132 -1.30 9.88 -18.15
CA LEU A 132 -1.99 11.00 -18.80
C LEU A 132 -2.64 10.55 -20.11
N GLU A 133 -1.92 9.77 -20.91
CA GLU A 133 -2.44 9.17 -22.15
C GLU A 133 -3.65 8.25 -21.88
N ASP A 134 -3.62 7.45 -20.81
CA ASP A 134 -4.77 6.63 -20.40
C ASP A 134 -6.00 7.48 -20.06
N ILE A 135 -5.81 8.67 -19.49
CA ILE A 135 -6.90 9.60 -19.11
C ILE A 135 -7.44 10.34 -20.34
N GLU A 136 -6.56 10.74 -21.26
CA GLU A 136 -6.95 11.45 -22.48
C GLU A 136 -7.71 10.55 -23.47
N ASN A 137 -7.48 9.23 -23.43
CA ASN A 137 -8.14 8.24 -24.28
C ASN A 137 -9.38 7.58 -23.62
N LEU A 138 -9.80 8.06 -22.45
CA LEU A 138 -11.03 7.65 -21.73
C LEU A 138 -12.22 8.53 -22.12
#